data_AF-A0A0C6FAM6-F1
#
_entry.id   AF-A0A0C6FAM6-F1
#
_cell.length_a   1.000
_cell.length_b   1.000
_cell.length_c   1.000
_cell.angle_alpha   90.00
_cell.angle_beta   90.00
_cell.angle_gamma   90.00
#
_symmetry.space_group_name_H-M   'P 1'
#
loop_
_entity.id
_entity.type
_entity.pdbx_description
1 polymer ?
#
loop_
_entity_poly.entity_id
_entity_poly.type
_entity_poly.pdbx_seq_one_letter_code
_entity_poly.pdbx_strand_id
1 'polypeptide(L)'
;MSKLSFSEHPAAVGETYLEHMGVATGFGFSMIVGGLACLVHGILPFAFTSTGSRTIVRLHDRMVANRTRVAQHRSDAASAISA
;
A
#
# COMPACT_ATOMS: atom_id res chain seq x y z
N MET A 1 22.37 11.78 -13.76
CA MET A 1 21.09 12.45 -13.45
C MET A 1 19.98 11.44 -13.55
N SER A 2 19.58 10.89 -12.40
CA SER A 2 18.51 9.89 -12.27
C SER A 2 17.21 10.50 -12.79
N LYS A 3 16.69 9.98 -13.91
CA LYS A 3 15.39 10.39 -14.43
C LYS A 3 14.36 10.02 -13.37
N LEU A 4 13.74 11.03 -12.75
CA LEU A 4 12.57 10.88 -11.88
C LEU A 4 11.44 10.36 -12.73
N SER A 5 11.42 9.05 -12.96
CA SER A 5 10.52 8.47 -13.95
C SER A 5 9.18 8.22 -13.31
N PHE A 6 8.38 9.29 -13.28
CA PHE A 6 6.97 9.22 -12.98
C PHE A 6 6.21 8.32 -13.98
N SER A 7 6.80 8.01 -15.15
CA SER A 7 6.15 7.23 -16.21
C SER A 7 6.81 5.88 -16.54
N GLU A 8 8.08 5.63 -16.23
CA GLU A 8 8.70 4.30 -16.45
C GLU A 8 8.33 3.31 -15.34
N HIS A 9 8.09 3.76 -14.10
CA HIS A 9 7.71 2.86 -13.01
C HIS A 9 6.29 2.25 -13.17
N PRO A 10 5.23 2.99 -13.56
CA PRO A 10 3.90 2.40 -13.82
C PRO A 10 3.90 1.50 -15.06
N ALA A 11 4.61 1.90 -16.12
CA ALA A 11 4.73 1.11 -17.34
C ALA A 11 5.46 -0.22 -17.12
N ALA A 12 6.39 -0.30 -16.16
CA ALA A 12 7.11 -1.52 -15.80
C ALA A 12 6.26 -2.56 -15.05
N VAL A 13 5.11 -2.16 -14.47
CA VAL A 13 4.16 -3.07 -13.80
C VAL A 13 2.80 -3.19 -14.51
N GLY A 14 2.60 -2.51 -15.65
CA GLY A 14 1.37 -2.61 -16.44
C GLY A 14 0.15 -1.90 -15.85
N GLU A 15 0.35 -0.99 -14.88
CA GLU A 15 -0.73 -0.18 -14.29
C GLU A 15 -0.77 1.21 -14.94
N THR A 16 -1.97 1.78 -15.05
CA THR A 16 -2.09 3.20 -15.44
C THR A 16 -1.52 4.08 -14.32
N TYR A 17 -0.84 5.18 -14.66
CA TYR A 17 -0.27 6.11 -13.69
C TYR A 17 -1.29 6.56 -12.63
N LEU A 18 -2.55 6.76 -13.04
CA LEU A 18 -3.64 7.18 -12.15
C LEU A 18 -4.04 6.08 -11.16
N GLU A 19 -4.05 4.80 -11.56
CA GLU A 19 -4.29 3.67 -10.66
C GLU A 19 -3.19 3.59 -9.60
N HIS A 20 -1.94 3.60 -10.05
CA HIS A 20 -0.78 3.51 -9.16
C HIS A 20 -0.72 4.71 -8.21
N MET A 21 -0.95 5.91 -8.73
CA MET A 21 -1.02 7.14 -7.94
C MET A 21 -2.13 7.07 -6.90
N GLY A 22 -3.34 6.63 -7.25
CA GLY A 22 -4.46 6.52 -6.31
C GLY A 22 -4.19 5.54 -5.17
N VAL A 23 -3.65 4.37 -5.49
CA VAL A 23 -3.30 3.35 -4.48
C VAL A 23 -2.15 3.85 -3.59
N ALA A 24 -1.08 4.38 -4.18
CA ALA A 24 0.09 4.86 -3.44
C ALA A 24 -0.25 6.06 -2.55
N THR A 25 -0.99 7.05 -3.07
CA THR A 25 -1.40 8.23 -2.29
C THR A 25 -2.38 7.86 -1.18
N GLY A 26 -3.35 6.97 -1.42
CA GLY A 26 -4.28 6.50 -0.38
C GLY A 26 -3.57 5.72 0.74
N PHE A 27 -2.57 4.92 0.39
CA PHE A 27 -1.72 4.21 1.35
C PHE A 27 -0.90 5.20 2.19
N GLY A 28 -0.19 6.12 1.53
CA GLY A 28 0.64 7.14 2.20
C GLY A 28 -0.18 8.08 3.09
N PHE A 29 -1.35 8.53 2.64
CA PHE A 29 -2.24 9.37 3.45
C PHE A 29 -2.68 8.65 4.74
N SER A 30 -2.98 7.35 4.65
CA SER A 30 -3.31 6.54 5.82
C SER A 30 -2.13 6.44 6.79
N MET A 31 -0.89 6.33 6.31
CA MET A 31 0.31 6.36 7.16
C MET A 31 0.45 7.69 7.90
N ILE A 32 0.24 8.82 7.20
CA ILE A 32 0.35 10.17 7.78
C ILE A 32 -0.69 10.33 8.90
N VAL A 33 -1.95 9.98 8.65
CA VAL A 33 -3.02 10.08 9.65
C VAL A 33 -2.74 9.19 10.86
N GLY A 34 -2.30 7.94 10.64
CA GLY A 34 -1.92 7.04 11.73
C GLY A 34 -0.74 7.56 12.55
N GLY A 35 0.26 8.12 11.89
CA GLY A 35 1.42 8.76 12.53
C GLY A 35 1.04 9.99 13.35
N LEU A 36 0.21 10.88 12.81
CA LEU A 36 -0.33 12.04 13.53
C LEU A 36 -1.14 11.60 14.76
N ALA A 37 -1.95 10.55 14.64
CA ALA A 37 -2.69 9.99 15.77
C ALA A 37 -1.75 9.49 16.89
N CYS A 38 -0.64 8.84 16.54
CA CYS A 38 0.39 8.45 17.52
C CYS A 38 1.08 9.66 18.18
N LEU A 39 1.39 10.71 17.41
CA LEU A 39 1.99 11.93 17.95
C LEU A 39 1.06 12.63 18.94
N VAL A 40 -0.23 12.76 18.57
CA VAL A 40 -1.25 13.32 19.47
C VAL A 40 -1.41 12.45 20.71
N HIS A 41 -1.40 11.12 20.57
CA HIS A 41 -1.46 10.20 21.71
C HIS A 41 -0.27 10.36 22.66
N GLY A 42 0.95 10.59 22.13
CA GLY A 42 2.13 10.84 22.94
C GLY A 42 2.03 12.12 23.81
N ILE A 43 1.27 13.11 23.34
CA ILE A 43 1.00 14.36 24.08
C ILE A 43 -0.22 14.19 25.00
N LEU A 44 -1.26 13.50 24.52
CA LEU A 44 -2.53 13.26 25.20
C LEU A 44 -2.77 11.74 25.29
N PRO A 45 -2.31 11.06 26.36
CA PRO A 45 -2.32 9.60 26.46
C PRO A 45 -3.72 8.97 26.47
N PHE A 46 -4.77 9.76 26.62
CA PHE A 46 -6.17 9.34 26.55
C PHE A 46 -6.78 9.47 25.14
N ALA A 47 -6.15 10.21 24.23
CA ALA A 47 -6.62 10.38 22.86
C ALA A 47 -6.01 9.32 21.94
N PHE A 48 -6.77 8.78 20.99
CA PHE A 48 -6.29 7.91 19.90
C PHE A 48 -5.55 6.61 20.33
N THR A 49 -5.85 6.06 21.50
CA THR A 49 -5.16 4.91 22.11
C THR A 49 -5.00 3.66 21.23
N SER A 50 -5.89 3.45 20.25
CA SER A 50 -5.76 2.32 19.30
C SER A 50 -5.69 2.73 17.83
N THR A 51 -5.74 4.03 17.53
CA THR A 51 -5.86 4.50 16.14
C THR A 51 -4.59 4.24 15.35
N GLY A 52 -3.42 4.47 15.96
CA GLY A 52 -2.13 4.16 15.35
C GLY A 52 -2.00 2.67 15.03
N SER A 53 -2.18 1.80 16.03
CA SER A 53 -2.03 0.36 15.87
C SER A 53 -3.02 -0.22 14.86
N ARG A 54 -4.30 0.17 14.90
CA ARG A 54 -5.30 -0.27 13.90
C ARG A 54 -4.93 0.17 12.48
N THR A 55 -4.38 1.37 12.33
CA THR A 55 -3.93 1.87 11.03
C THR A 55 -2.79 1.02 10.49
N ILE A 56 -1.78 0.70 11.30
CA ILE A 56 -0.67 -0.17 10.90
C ILE A 56 -1.17 -1.57 10.52
N VAL A 57 -2.03 -2.18 11.35
CA VAL A 57 -2.60 -3.51 11.05
C VAL A 57 -3.34 -3.48 9.70
N ARG A 58 -4.19 -2.48 9.47
CA ARG A 58 -4.92 -2.33 8.21
C ARG A 58 -3.99 -2.16 7.01
N LEU A 59 -2.90 -1.40 7.15
CA LEU A 59 -1.90 -1.22 6.09
C LEU A 59 -1.12 -2.50 5.83
N HIS A 60 -0.76 -3.20 6.90
CA HIS A 60 -0.07 -4.48 6.83
C HIS A 60 -0.93 -5.53 6.11
N ASP A 61 -2.21 -5.66 6.47
CA ASP A 61 -3.15 -6.56 5.80
C ASP A 61 -3.28 -6.23 4.32
N ARG A 62 -3.36 -4.94 3.96
CA ARG A 62 -3.39 -4.49 2.57
C ARG A 62 -2.11 -4.89 1.81
N MET A 63 -0.94 -4.73 2.43
CA MET A 63 0.34 -5.15 1.83
C MET A 63 0.40 -6.66 1.61
N VAL A 64 -0.03 -7.45 2.59
CA VAL A 64 -0.01 -8.92 2.51
C VAL A 64 -1.06 -9.43 1.51
N ALA A 65 -2.29 -8.94 1.57
CA ALA A 65 -3.35 -9.32 0.63
C ALA A 65 -2.96 -9.03 -0.83
N ASN A 66 -2.27 -7.91 -1.08
CA ASN A 66 -1.77 -7.59 -2.41
C ASN A 66 -0.73 -8.62 -2.90
N ARG A 67 0.18 -9.06 -2.01
CA ARG A 67 1.17 -10.11 -2.34
C ARG A 67 0.51 -11.45 -2.67
N THR A 68 -0.51 -11.84 -1.90
CA THR A 68 -1.25 -13.09 -2.14
C THR A 68 -1.96 -13.07 -3.50
N ARG A 69 -2.61 -11.96 -3.87
CA ARG A 69 -3.26 -11.80 -5.19
C ARG A 69 -2.28 -11.94 -6.35
N VAL A 70 -1.12 -11.29 -6.25
CA VAL A 70 -0.06 -11.41 -7.27
C VAL A 70 0.45 -12.85 -7.39
N ALA A 71 0.59 -13.57 -6.27
CA ALA A 71 0.97 -14.97 -6.29
C ALA A 71 -0.07 -15.87 -6.96
N GLN A 72 -1.36 -15.65 -6.70
CA GLN A 72 -2.46 -16.40 -7.34
C GLN A 72 -2.49 -16.19 -8.85
N HIS A 73 -2.41 -14.95 -9.33
CA HIS A 73 -2.35 -14.66 -10.78
C HIS A 73 -1.20 -15.38 -11.49
N ARG A 74 -0.04 -15.51 -10.84
CA ARG A 74 1.11 -16.25 -11.40
C ARG A 74 0.84 -17.76 -11.51
N SER A 75 0.17 -18.33 -10.51
CA SER A 75 -0.23 -19.75 -10.51
C SER A 75 -1.30 -20.05 -11.58
N ASP A 76 -2.27 -19.15 -11.74
CA ASP A 76 -3.32 -19.27 -12.75
C ASP A 76 -2.73 -19.17 -14.17
N ALA A 77 -1.82 -18.22 -14.40
CA ALA A 77 -1.10 -18.10 -15.66
C ALA A 77 -0.24 -19.35 -15.97
N ALA A 78 0.46 -19.91 -14.98
CA ALA A 78 1.24 -21.13 -15.16
C ALA A 78 0.37 -22.35 -15.53
N SER A 79 -0.84 -22.44 -14.96
CA SER A 79 -1.81 -23.51 -15.31
C SER A 79 -2.37 -23.34 -16.72
N ALA A 80 -2.62 -22.10 -17.16
CA ALA A 80 -3.14 -21.82 -18.50
C ALA A 80 -2.14 -22.11 -19.63
N ILE A 81 -0.83 -22.03 -19.38
CA ILE A 81 0.22 -22.36 -20.37
C ILE A 81 0.43 -23.89 -20.48
N SER A 82 0.00 -24.64 -19.46
CA SER A 82 0.17 -26.10 -19.37
C SER A 82 -1.03 -26.89 -19.91
N ALA A 83 -2.08 -26.21 -20.38
CA ALA A 83 -3.32 -26.76 -20.92
C ALA A 83 -3.40 -26.54 -22.44
#